data_AF-A0A5D0CVK5-F1
#
_entry.id   AF-A0A5D0CVK5-F1
#
_cell.length_a   1.000
_cell.length_b   1.000
_cell.length_c   1.000
_cell.angle_alpha   90.00
_cell.angle_beta   90.00
_cell.angle_gamma   90.00
#
_symmetry.space_group_name_H-M   'P 1'
#
loop_
_entity.id
_entity.type
_entity.pdbx_description
1 polymer ?
#
loop_
_entity_poly.entity_id
_entity_poly.type
_entity_poly.pdbx_seq_one_letter_code
_entity_poly.pdbx_strand_id
1 'polypeptide(L)' 'MSEMFLKRFMERPGLDQEERERIREAIQELSDLRAENERLRKTVVRLRSANTPRMSSKLKDALYE' A
#
# COMPACT_ATOMS: atom_id res chain seq x y z
N MET A 1 9.77 9.30 1.31
CA MET A 1 9.85 10.39 2.32
C MET A 1 10.07 9.83 3.73
N SER A 2 9.14 9.04 4.29
CA SER A 2 9.24 8.54 5.69
C SER A 2 10.45 7.65 6.00
N GLU A 3 10.86 6.80 5.05
CA GLU A 3 11.90 5.79 5.28
C GLU A 3 13.32 6.41 5.32
N MET A 4 13.56 7.43 4.48
CA MET A 4 14.80 8.22 4.49
C MET A 4 14.95 9.09 5.74
N PHE A 5 13.85 9.42 6.42
CA PHE A 5 13.88 10.13 7.69
C PHE A 5 14.27 9.17 8.82
N LEU A 6 13.65 7.99 8.87
CA LEU A 6 13.93 6.98 9.89
C LEU A 6 15.36 6.42 9.81
N LYS A 7 15.88 6.19 8.60
CA LYS A 7 17.29 5.79 8.40
C LYS A 7 18.27 6.85 8.92
N ARG A 8 18.03 8.13 8.63
CA ARG A 8 18.83 9.24 9.17
C ARG A 8 18.70 9.40 10.68
N PHE A 9 17.52 9.09 11.22
CA PHE A 9 17.27 9.16 12.65
C PHE A 9 18.12 8.12 13.40
N MET A 10 18.28 6.92 12.84
CA MET A 10 19.16 5.88 13.39
C MET A 10 20.65 6.27 13.38
N GLU A 11 21.09 7.19 12.51
CA GLU A 11 22.50 7.63 12.47
C GLU A 11 22.85 8.62 13.59
N ARG A 12 21.85 9.12 14.34
CA ARG A 12 22.09 10.10 15.40
C ARG A 12 22.81 9.46 16.59
N PRO A 13 23.79 10.16 17.21
CA PRO A 13 24.35 9.75 18.48
C PRO A 13 23.30 9.89 19.58
N GLY A 14 23.26 8.94 20.51
CA GLY A 14 22.30 8.92 21.63
C GLY A 14 21.24 7.81 21.55
N LEU A 15 21.14 7.08 20.43
CA LEU A 15 20.34 5.86 20.37
C LEU A 15 21.18 4.66 20.82
N ASP A 16 20.70 3.96 21.83
CA ASP A 16 21.27 2.69 22.24
C ASP A 16 20.98 1.56 21.22
N GLN A 17 21.54 0.38 21.46
CA GLN A 17 21.39 -0.74 20.54
C GLN A 17 19.94 -1.28 20.50
N GLU A 18 19.23 -1.27 21.62
CA GLU A 18 17.86 -1.78 21.71
C GLU A 18 16.89 -0.85 20.96
N GLU A 19 17.05 0.47 21.13
CA GLU A 19 16.30 1.48 20.40
C GLU A 19 16.54 1.38 18.89
N ARG A 20 17.78 1.12 18.46
CA ARG A 20 18.12 0.93 17.03
C ARG A 20 17.44 -0.31 16.45
N GLU A 21 17.40 -1.42 17.17
CA GLU A 21 16.71 -2.62 16.73
C GLU A 21 15.20 -2.41 16.65
N ARG A 22 14.58 -1.78 17.66
CA ARG A 22 13.15 -1.44 17.63
C ARG A 22 12.78 -0.56 16.44
N ILE A 23 13.61 0.45 16.13
CA ILE A 23 13.38 1.30 14.96
C ILE A 23 13.50 0.49 13.66
N ARG A 24 14.45 -0.45 13.59
CA ARG A 24 14.62 -1.32 12.43
C ARG A 24 13.41 -2.25 12.23
N GLU A 25 12.93 -2.87 13.30
CA GLU A 25 11.72 -3.70 13.29
C GLU A 25 10.51 -2.90 12.84
N ALA A 26 10.33 -1.68 13.37
CA ALA A 26 9.23 -0.80 12.97
C ALA A 26 9.32 -0.37 11.50
N ILE A 27 10.51 -0.12 10.96
CA ILE A 27 10.71 0.15 9.53
C ILE A 27 10.28 -1.06 8.69
N GLN A 28 10.69 -2.26 9.10
CA GLN A 28 10.37 -3.49 8.39
C GLN A 28 8.85 -3.75 8.39
N GLU A 29 8.21 -3.64 9.55
CA GLU A 29 6.76 -3.81 9.67
C GLU A 29 5.99 -2.79 8.83
N LEU A 30 6.41 -1.51 8.84
CA LEU A 30 5.81 -0.49 7.99
C LEU A 30 5.96 -0.79 6.49
N SER A 31 7.08 -1.36 6.08
CA SER A 31 7.31 -1.78 4.69
C SER A 31 6.35 -2.91 4.31
N ASP A 32 6.24 -3.93 5.16
CA ASP A 32 5.40 -5.10 4.91
C ASP A 32 3.91 -4.71 4.87
N LEU A 33 3.46 -3.88 5.80
CA LEU A 33 2.10 -3.34 5.81
C LEU A 33 1.78 -2.52 4.56
N ARG A 34 2.73 -1.73 4.06
CA ARG A 34 2.54 -0.96 2.82
C ARG A 34 2.41 -1.86 1.61
N ALA A 35 3.28 -2.87 1.50
CA ALA A 35 3.22 -3.85 0.42
C ALA A 35 1.88 -4.60 0.44
N GLU A 36 1.43 -5.02 1.62
CA GLU A 36 0.15 -5.71 1.76
C GLU A 36 -1.03 -4.79 1.44
N ASN A 37 -1.01 -3.53 1.89
CA ASN A 37 -2.05 -2.57 1.53
C ASN A 37 -2.14 -2.35 0.02
N GLU A 38 -1.00 -2.28 -0.67
CA GLU A 38 -0.96 -2.17 -2.13
C GLU A 38 -1.54 -3.41 -2.82
N ARG A 39 -1.19 -4.61 -2.35
CA ARG A 39 -1.75 -5.88 -2.86
C ARG A 39 -3.27 -5.94 -2.65
N LEU A 40 -3.76 -5.59 -1.47
CA LEU A 40 -5.18 -5.56 -1.15
C LEU A 40 -5.92 -4.55 -2.04
N ARG A 41 -5.39 -3.34 -2.22
CA ARG A 41 -5.96 -2.34 -3.14
C ARG A 41 -6.05 -2.89 -4.56
N LYS A 42 -4.99 -3.51 -5.07
CA LYS A 42 -4.98 -4.16 -6.39
C LYS A 42 -6.02 -5.27 -6.50
N THR A 43 -6.18 -6.08 -5.45
CA THR A 43 -7.20 -7.14 -5.40
C THR A 43 -8.60 -6.57 -5.38
N VAL A 44 -8.87 -5.52 -4.59
CA VAL A 44 -10.18 -4.84 -4.57
C VAL A 44 -10.52 -4.26 -5.93
N VAL A 45 -9.56 -3.60 -6.62
CA VAL A 45 -9.77 -3.08 -7.98
C VAL A 45 -10.10 -4.21 -8.95
N ARG A 46 -9.35 -5.32 -8.93
CA ARG A 46 -9.64 -6.49 -9.80
C ARG A 46 -11.02 -7.09 -9.53
N LEU A 47 -11.40 -7.27 -8.27
CA LEU A 47 -12.71 -7.80 -7.90
C LEU A 47 -13.84 -6.85 -8.29
N ARG A 48 -13.67 -5.54 -8.14
CA ARG A 48 -14.63 -4.55 -8.62
C ARG A 48 -14.77 -4.59 -10.14
N SER A 49 -13.67 -4.65 -10.89
CA SER A 49 -13.71 -4.77 -12.35
C SER A 49 -14.32 -6.09 -12.84
N ALA A 50 -14.15 -7.18 -12.09
CA ALA A 50 -14.73 -8.49 -12.41
C ALA A 50 -16.23 -8.58 -12.04
N ASN A 51 -16.64 -7.92 -10.96
CA ASN A 51 -18.03 -7.90 -10.47
C ASN A 51 -18.85 -6.71 -10.99
N THR A 52 -18.24 -5.78 -11.72
CA THR A 52 -19.00 -4.83 -12.53
C THR A 52 -19.53 -5.63 -13.72
N PRO A 53 -20.85 -5.77 -13.89
CA PRO A 53 -21.37 -6.42 -15.07
C PRO A 53 -20.80 -5.65 -16.26
N ARG A 54 -20.09 -6.33 -17.17
CA ARG A 54 -19.86 -5.80 -18.51
C ARG A 54 -21.25 -5.45 -19.03
N MET A 55 -21.60 -4.16 -19.06
CA MET A 55 -22.84 -3.73 -19.67
C MET A 55 -22.89 -4.40 -21.04
N SER A 56 -23.91 -5.23 -21.26
CA SER A 56 -24.24 -5.74 -22.59
C SER A 56 -24.20 -4.53 -23.53
N SER A 57 -23.47 -4.61 -24.63
CA SER A 57 -23.34 -3.50 -25.61
C SER A 57 -24.71 -2.94 -26.00
N LYS A 58 -25.75 -3.80 -26.03
CA LYS A 58 -27.14 -3.43 -26.27
C LYS A 58 -27.72 -2.40 -25.30
N LEU A 59 -27.29 -2.39 -24.04
CA LEU A 59 -27.78 -1.44 -23.03
C LEU A 59 -27.07 -0.08 -23.14
N LYS A 60 -25.85 -0.07 -23.69
CA LYS A 60 -25.10 1.15 -23.99
C LYS A 60 -25.67 1.85 -25.22
N ASP A 61 -26.06 1.09 -26.25
CA ASP A 61 -26.65 1.65 -27.47
C ASP A 61 -28.03 2.26 -27.21
N ALA A 62 -28.84 1.68 -26.31
CA ALA A 62 -30.19 2.17 -25.98
C ALA A 62 -30.23 3.42 -25.06
N LEU A 63 -29.08 3.89 -24.55
CA LEU A 63 -28.99 5.07 -23.68
C LEU A 63 -28.45 6.32 -24.39
N TYR A 64 -27.96 6.16 -25.62
CA TYR A 64 -27.40 7.24 -26.45
C TYR A 64 -28.21 7.51 -27.74
N GLU A 65 -29.38 6.90 -27.87
CA GLU A 65 -30.47 7.35 -28.76
C GLU A 65 -31.54 8.10 -27.95
#